data_AF-A0A0H4WTI8-F1
#
_entry.id   AF-A0A0H4WTI8-F1
#
_cell.length_a   1.000
_cell.length_b   1.000
_cell.length_c   1.000
_cell.angle_alpha   90.00
_cell.angle_beta   90.00
_cell.angle_gamma   90.00
#
_symmetry.space_group_name_H-M   'P 1'
#
loop_
_entity.id
_entity.type
_entity.pdbx_description
1 polymer ?
#
loop_
_entity_poly.entity_id
_entity_poly.type
_entity_poly.pdbx_seq_one_letter_code
_entity_poly.pdbx_strand_id
1 'polypeptide(L)'
;MRNSATRAAALAVVGACGLLPGLAGAVCQIRTTQAVAFGTYLSTDVLPRDSVGNIIFRCEGQITPIYIDISTGGGGAFAARSMAGPGSPRLRYNLYRDATRLLVWGNGSSGTVRYGPFLPVFGEDTTIPIYGRIFSQQSVPAGAYSDTLVMTVTF
;
A
#
# COMPACT_ATOMS: atom_id res chain seq x y z
N MET A 1 45.03 -9.92 4.94
CA MET A 1 44.29 -9.89 6.22
C MET A 1 43.94 -8.44 6.54
N ARG A 2 42.69 -8.03 6.33
CA ARG A 2 42.08 -6.85 6.98
C ARG A 2 40.58 -7.13 7.07
N ASN A 3 40.13 -7.17 8.31
CA ASN A 3 38.90 -7.80 8.77
C ASN A 3 37.63 -7.11 8.27
N SER A 4 36.67 -7.93 7.89
CA SER A 4 35.24 -7.61 7.82
C SER A 4 34.74 -7.09 9.16
N ALA A 5 33.97 -6.01 9.16
CA ALA A 5 33.19 -5.57 10.33
C ALA A 5 31.78 -5.17 9.87
N THR A 6 30.91 -6.16 9.72
CA THR A 6 29.46 -6.02 9.75
C THR A 6 29.04 -5.40 11.10
N ARG A 7 28.23 -4.34 11.07
CA ARG A 7 27.63 -3.75 12.28
C ARG A 7 26.11 -3.82 12.17
N ALA A 8 25.54 -4.75 12.91
CA ALA A 8 24.10 -4.89 13.10
C ALA A 8 23.62 -3.83 14.11
N ALA A 9 22.55 -3.11 13.76
CA ALA A 9 21.80 -2.29 14.70
C ALA A 9 20.51 -3.04 15.05
N ALA A 10 20.43 -3.54 16.28
CA ALA A 10 19.22 -4.14 16.83
C ALA A 10 18.50 -3.09 17.68
N LEU A 11 17.28 -2.70 17.27
CA LEU A 11 16.41 -1.84 18.07
C LEU A 11 15.53 -2.75 18.93
N ALA A 12 15.74 -2.76 20.24
CA ALA A 12 14.86 -3.45 21.17
C ALA A 12 13.60 -2.61 21.40
N VAL A 13 12.45 -3.08 20.89
CA VAL A 13 11.15 -2.55 21.28
C VAL A 13 10.72 -3.29 22.55
N VAL A 14 10.84 -2.62 23.70
CA VAL A 14 10.27 -3.11 24.95
C VAL A 14 8.77 -2.85 24.91
N GLY A 15 8.00 -3.87 24.51
CA GLY A 15 6.54 -3.85 24.62
C GLY A 15 6.12 -4.22 26.03
N ALA A 16 5.79 -3.24 26.86
CA ALA A 16 5.13 -3.48 28.14
C ALA A 16 3.70 -3.97 27.87
N CYS A 17 3.47 -5.28 28.00
CA CYS A 17 2.15 -5.89 27.91
C CYS A 17 1.43 -5.72 29.26
N GLY A 18 0.73 -4.59 29.43
CA GLY A 18 -0.29 -4.46 30.45
C GLY A 18 -1.54 -5.22 30.02
N LEU A 19 -1.74 -6.45 30.53
CA LEU A 19 -2.99 -7.19 30.37
C LEU A 19 -4.07 -6.55 31.23
N LEU A 20 -4.77 -5.56 30.67
CA LEU A 20 -6.13 -5.26 31.12
C LEU A 20 -7.05 -6.29 30.43
N PRO A 21 -7.85 -7.08 31.17
CA PRO A 21 -8.93 -7.86 30.59
C PRO A 21 -10.02 -6.89 30.12
N GLY A 22 -9.74 -6.19 29.02
CA GLY A 22 -10.71 -5.38 28.31
C GLY A 22 -11.55 -6.31 27.45
N LEU A 23 -12.87 -6.15 27.53
CA LEU A 23 -13.86 -6.59 26.54
C LEU A 23 -13.19 -6.77 25.17
N ALA A 24 -13.26 -7.97 24.58
CA ALA A 24 -12.77 -8.22 23.23
C ALA A 24 -13.49 -7.27 22.27
N GLY A 25 -12.91 -6.08 22.07
CA GLY A 25 -13.45 -5.05 21.22
C GLY A 25 -13.41 -5.51 19.77
N ALA A 26 -14.26 -4.93 18.94
CA ALA A 26 -14.14 -5.13 17.51
C ALA A 26 -12.76 -4.59 17.06
N VAL A 27 -11.98 -5.43 16.38
CA VAL A 27 -10.63 -5.09 15.93
C VAL A 27 -10.48 -5.56 14.49
N CYS A 28 -10.03 -4.66 13.63
CA CYS A 28 -9.61 -4.99 12.27
C CYS A 28 -8.13 -4.65 12.07
N GLN A 29 -7.36 -5.62 11.59
CA GLN A 29 -5.92 -5.47 11.41
C GLN A 29 -5.49 -5.94 10.01
N ILE A 30 -4.61 -5.14 9.39
CA ILE A 30 -3.86 -5.58 8.22
C ILE A 30 -2.77 -6.55 8.70
N ARG A 31 -2.82 -7.78 8.20
CA ARG A 31 -1.96 -8.90 8.62
C ARG A 31 -0.72 -8.97 7.75
N THR A 32 -0.91 -8.83 6.45
CA THR A 32 0.15 -8.98 5.46
C THR A 32 -0.10 -8.06 4.29
N THR A 33 0.96 -7.48 3.75
CA THR A 33 0.93 -6.69 2.52
C THR A 33 1.95 -7.23 1.54
N GLN A 34 1.50 -7.48 0.33
CA GLN A 34 2.35 -7.77 -0.82
C GLN A 34 2.42 -6.51 -1.68
N ALA A 35 3.63 -5.98 -1.83
CA ALA A 35 3.86 -4.76 -2.59
C ALA A 35 3.50 -4.93 -4.08
N VAL A 36 3.06 -3.83 -4.69
CA VAL A 36 2.88 -3.74 -6.14
C VAL A 36 4.27 -3.57 -6.79
N ALA A 37 4.84 -4.66 -7.30
CA ALA A 37 6.13 -4.64 -7.96
C ALA A 37 5.95 -4.52 -9.48
N PHE A 38 6.29 -3.36 -10.05
CA PHE A 38 6.17 -3.14 -11.50
C PHE A 38 7.28 -3.80 -12.33
N GLY A 39 8.42 -4.12 -11.72
CA GLY A 39 9.60 -4.61 -12.44
C GLY A 39 10.26 -3.51 -13.27
N THR A 40 10.94 -3.90 -14.35
CA THR A 40 11.69 -2.95 -15.21
C THR A 40 10.74 -2.08 -16.03
N TYR A 41 10.84 -0.77 -15.88
CA TYR A 41 10.14 0.21 -16.72
C TYR A 41 11.12 0.84 -17.71
N LEU A 42 10.74 0.95 -18.99
CA LEU A 42 11.50 1.67 -19.99
C LEU A 42 10.77 2.96 -20.38
N SER A 43 11.49 4.07 -20.51
CA SER A 43 10.90 5.34 -20.96
C SER A 43 10.34 5.29 -22.39
N THR A 44 10.72 4.28 -23.16
CA THR A 44 10.21 3.98 -24.51
C THR A 44 8.96 3.10 -24.50
N ASP A 45 8.49 2.63 -23.33
CA ASP A 45 7.28 1.82 -23.24
C ASP A 45 6.08 2.63 -23.74
N VAL A 46 5.47 2.16 -24.84
CA VAL A 46 4.30 2.79 -25.47
C VAL A 46 2.98 2.39 -24.81
N LEU A 47 2.99 1.31 -24.03
CA LEU A 47 1.85 0.85 -23.24
C LEU A 47 2.10 1.10 -21.74
N PRO A 48 1.04 1.33 -20.96
CA PRO A 48 1.17 1.37 -19.52
C PRO A 48 1.66 0.04 -18.98
N ARG A 49 2.39 0.08 -17.86
CA ARG A 49 2.88 -1.12 -17.19
C ARG A 49 2.05 -1.39 -15.95
N ASP A 50 1.35 -2.51 -15.99
CA ASP A 50 0.40 -2.92 -14.97
C ASP A 50 1.01 -3.98 -14.05
N SER A 51 0.65 -3.93 -12.76
CA SER A 51 1.04 -4.94 -11.77
C SER A 51 -0.04 -5.08 -10.70
N VAL A 52 0.04 -6.14 -9.89
CA VAL A 52 -0.91 -6.43 -8.81
C VAL A 52 -0.13 -6.75 -7.54
N GLY A 53 -0.51 -6.06 -6.46
CA GLY A 53 -0.15 -6.40 -5.09
C GLY A 53 -1.38 -6.89 -4.34
N ASN A 54 -1.23 -7.27 -3.08
CA ASN A 54 -2.34 -7.78 -2.28
C ASN A 54 -2.24 -7.25 -0.84
N ILE A 55 -3.38 -7.07 -0.19
CA ILE A 55 -3.44 -6.98 1.26
C ILE A 55 -4.27 -8.11 1.82
N ILE A 56 -3.88 -8.59 2.99
CA ILE A 56 -4.64 -9.53 3.79
C ILE A 56 -4.98 -8.83 5.08
N PHE A 57 -6.26 -8.72 5.39
CA PHE A 57 -6.74 -8.20 6.67
C PHE A 57 -7.65 -9.22 7.35
N ARG A 58 -7.68 -9.18 8.67
CA ARG A 58 -8.62 -9.96 9.50
C ARG A 58 -9.33 -9.03 10.46
N CYS A 59 -10.60 -9.30 10.66
CA CYS A 59 -11.39 -8.64 11.69
C CYS A 59 -11.94 -9.64 12.70
N GLU A 60 -11.99 -9.23 13.95
CA GLU A 60 -12.59 -9.97 15.07
C GLU A 60 -13.64 -9.06 15.73
N GLY A 61 -14.81 -9.61 16.06
CA GLY A 61 -15.88 -8.89 16.74
C GLY A 61 -16.56 -7.77 15.93
N GLN A 62 -16.26 -7.63 14.63
CA GLN A 62 -16.77 -6.54 13.80
C GLN A 62 -18.20 -6.81 13.30
N ILE A 63 -19.14 -5.95 13.69
CA ILE A 63 -20.57 -6.03 13.32
C ILE A 63 -21.03 -4.90 12.39
N THR A 64 -20.17 -3.92 12.13
CA THR A 64 -20.40 -2.80 11.20
C THR A 64 -19.48 -2.90 9.98
N PRO A 65 -19.89 -2.39 8.80
CA PRO A 65 -19.03 -2.39 7.63
C PRO A 65 -17.76 -1.57 7.83
N ILE A 66 -16.65 -2.08 7.30
CA ILE A 66 -15.37 -1.39 7.29
C ILE A 66 -15.13 -0.65 5.98
N TYR A 67 -14.20 0.28 6.03
CA TYR A 67 -13.60 0.93 4.87
C TYR A 67 -12.08 0.81 4.91
N ILE A 68 -11.44 0.71 3.75
CA ILE A 68 -9.98 0.73 3.64
C ILE A 68 -9.55 1.81 2.65
N ASP A 69 -8.71 2.71 3.13
CA ASP A 69 -8.15 3.83 2.38
C ASP A 69 -6.68 3.62 2.10
N ILE A 70 -6.19 4.22 1.02
CA ILE A 70 -4.77 4.29 0.70
C ILE A 70 -4.38 5.76 0.60
N SER A 71 -3.31 6.16 1.30
CA SER A 71 -2.80 7.54 1.29
C SER A 71 -2.30 8.00 -0.09
N THR A 72 -1.92 9.27 -0.19
CA THR A 72 -1.35 9.87 -1.40
C THR A 72 0.10 9.45 -1.68
N GLY A 73 0.73 8.70 -0.76
CA GLY A 73 2.14 8.38 -0.79
C GLY A 73 3.04 9.62 -0.69
N GLY A 74 4.31 9.46 -1.05
CA GLY A 74 5.29 10.55 -1.06
C GLY A 74 5.07 11.60 -2.15
N GLY A 75 4.11 11.39 -3.06
CA GLY A 75 3.73 12.32 -4.12
C GLY A 75 2.67 13.35 -3.72
N GLY A 76 1.97 13.16 -2.60
CA GLY A 76 1.05 14.17 -2.05
C GLY A 76 -0.32 14.31 -2.73
N ALA A 77 -0.56 13.65 -3.87
CA ALA A 77 -1.85 13.66 -4.56
C ALA A 77 -2.32 12.25 -4.97
N PHE A 78 -3.63 11.98 -4.85
CA PHE A 78 -4.18 10.67 -5.22
C PHE A 78 -4.22 10.43 -6.73
N ALA A 79 -4.59 11.44 -7.51
CA ALA A 79 -4.74 11.30 -8.97
C ALA A 79 -3.39 11.10 -9.69
N ALA A 80 -2.30 11.58 -9.08
CA ALA A 80 -0.95 11.54 -9.63
C ALA A 80 0.07 11.14 -8.56
N ARG A 81 -0.06 9.92 -8.03
CA ARG A 81 0.98 9.38 -7.14
C ARG A 81 2.30 9.26 -7.89
N SER A 82 3.41 9.37 -7.18
CA SER A 82 4.73 9.26 -7.78
C SER A 82 5.75 8.59 -6.88
N MET A 83 6.55 7.72 -7.47
CA MET A 83 7.70 7.10 -6.84
C MET A 83 8.92 8.02 -6.94
N ALA A 84 9.70 8.10 -5.87
CA ALA A 84 10.96 8.83 -5.86
C ALA A 84 12.08 7.96 -6.44
N GLY A 85 12.87 8.54 -7.35
CA GLY A 85 14.07 7.94 -7.91
C GLY A 85 15.37 8.60 -7.42
N PRO A 86 16.52 8.17 -7.97
CA PRO A 86 17.83 8.69 -7.56
C PRO A 86 17.99 10.16 -7.97
N GLY A 87 18.34 11.03 -7.02
CA GLY A 87 18.55 12.45 -7.30
C GLY A 87 17.28 13.29 -7.45
N SER A 88 16.15 12.85 -6.86
CA SER A 88 14.82 13.49 -6.85
C SER A 88 13.87 13.39 -8.08
N PRO A 89 14.13 12.62 -9.15
CA PRO A 89 13.14 12.41 -10.21
C PRO A 89 11.92 11.67 -9.69
N ARG A 90 10.77 11.87 -10.37
CA ARG A 90 9.48 11.30 -9.98
C ARG A 90 8.89 10.47 -11.12
N LEU A 91 8.66 9.19 -10.87
CA LEU A 91 7.97 8.30 -11.80
C LEU A 91 6.51 8.15 -11.38
N ARG A 92 5.57 8.58 -12.24
CA ARG A 92 4.14 8.59 -11.90
C ARG A 92 3.54 7.20 -12.01
N TYR A 93 2.67 6.89 -11.07
CA TYR A 93 1.89 5.67 -11.03
C TYR A 93 0.52 5.95 -10.42
N ASN A 94 -0.37 4.97 -10.47
CA ASN A 94 -1.55 4.99 -9.62
C ASN A 94 -2.01 3.59 -9.20
N LEU A 95 -2.89 3.55 -8.21
CA LEU A 95 -3.48 2.34 -7.63
C LEU A 95 -5.00 2.40 -7.79
N TYR A 96 -5.61 1.27 -8.11
CA TYR A 96 -7.01 1.15 -8.51
C TYR A 96 -7.70 0.02 -7.75
N ARG A 97 -9.03 0.13 -7.63
CA ARG A 97 -9.87 -0.85 -6.93
C ARG A 97 -10.05 -2.17 -7.67
N ASP A 98 -9.94 -2.14 -8.99
CA ASP A 98 -10.24 -3.29 -9.85
C ASP A 98 -9.33 -3.32 -11.09
N ALA A 99 -9.43 -4.42 -11.84
CA ALA A 99 -8.64 -4.67 -13.04
C ALA A 99 -8.96 -3.72 -14.21
N THR A 100 -10.12 -3.05 -14.22
CA THR A 100 -10.47 -2.07 -15.27
C THR A 100 -9.66 -0.79 -15.11
N ARG A 101 -9.17 -0.50 -13.90
CA ARG A 101 -8.35 0.68 -13.57
C ARG A 101 -9.04 2.00 -13.91
N LEU A 102 -10.35 2.04 -13.73
CA LEU A 102 -11.16 3.24 -13.92
C LEU A 102 -11.28 4.06 -12.63
N LEU A 103 -11.29 3.39 -11.48
CA LEU A 103 -11.52 4.01 -10.18
C LEU A 103 -10.24 4.01 -9.35
N VAL A 104 -9.66 5.20 -9.17
CA VAL A 104 -8.47 5.41 -8.33
C VAL A 104 -8.81 5.10 -6.87
N TRP A 105 -8.05 4.19 -6.26
CA TRP A 105 -8.19 3.89 -4.85
C TRP A 105 -7.51 4.98 -4.02
N GLY A 106 -8.29 5.68 -3.21
CA GLY A 106 -7.84 6.70 -2.27
C GLY A 106 -8.66 6.63 -0.98
N ASN A 107 -9.12 7.78 -0.50
CA ASN A 107 -9.92 7.91 0.71
C ASN A 107 -11.33 8.48 0.47
N GLY A 108 -11.77 8.56 -0.79
CA GLY A 108 -13.06 9.13 -1.17
C GLY A 108 -13.02 10.63 -1.47
N SER A 109 -11.90 11.31 -1.25
CA SER A 109 -11.71 12.70 -1.65
C SER A 109 -11.11 12.80 -3.06
N SER A 110 -11.15 14.00 -3.65
CA SER A 110 -10.52 14.31 -4.94
C SER A 110 -10.91 13.35 -6.08
N GLY A 111 -12.15 12.85 -6.08
CA GLY A 111 -12.67 11.92 -7.10
C GLY A 111 -12.18 10.48 -6.95
N THR A 112 -11.52 10.13 -5.84
CA THR A 112 -11.12 8.74 -5.54
C THR A 112 -12.25 7.94 -4.93
N VAL A 113 -12.07 6.62 -4.90
CA VAL A 113 -12.96 5.70 -4.19
C VAL A 113 -12.22 4.99 -3.06
N ARG A 114 -12.95 4.67 -1.99
CA ARG A 114 -12.49 3.86 -0.85
C ARG A 114 -12.74 2.39 -1.14
N TYR A 115 -12.09 1.46 -0.43
CA TYR A 115 -12.59 0.10 -0.29
C TYR A 115 -13.72 0.04 0.74
N GLY A 116 -14.71 -0.80 0.50
CA GLY A 116 -15.93 -0.91 1.31
C GLY A 116 -17.14 -0.15 0.72
N PRO A 117 -18.28 -0.14 1.43
CA PRO A 117 -18.52 -0.83 2.70
C PRO A 117 -18.35 -2.35 2.57
N PHE A 118 -17.67 -2.97 3.53
CA PHE A 118 -17.48 -4.42 3.55
C PHE A 118 -17.70 -4.95 4.96
N LEU A 119 -18.58 -5.94 5.14
CA LEU A 119 -18.77 -6.58 6.44
C LEU A 119 -17.89 -7.84 6.50
N PRO A 120 -16.83 -7.86 7.32
CA PRO A 120 -15.90 -8.98 7.38
C PRO A 120 -16.52 -10.18 8.09
N VAL A 121 -16.10 -11.38 7.68
CA VAL A 121 -16.42 -12.62 8.39
C VAL A 121 -15.53 -12.71 9.64
N PHE A 122 -16.13 -13.08 10.77
CA PHE A 122 -15.43 -13.15 12.05
C PHE A 122 -14.22 -14.08 11.97
N GLY A 123 -13.04 -13.56 12.27
CA GLY A 123 -11.84 -14.37 12.40
C GLY A 123 -11.33 -14.94 11.07
N GLU A 124 -11.79 -14.45 9.92
CA GLU A 124 -11.33 -14.88 8.60
C GLU A 124 -10.35 -13.89 7.96
N ASP A 125 -9.38 -14.43 7.23
CA ASP A 125 -8.45 -13.64 6.43
C ASP A 125 -9.11 -13.28 5.10
N THR A 126 -9.28 -11.99 4.85
CA THR A 126 -9.79 -11.48 3.57
C THR A 126 -8.64 -10.90 2.76
N THR A 127 -8.48 -11.39 1.52
CA THR A 127 -7.47 -10.88 0.59
C THR A 127 -8.09 -9.87 -0.37
N ILE A 128 -7.49 -8.68 -0.49
CA ILE A 128 -7.90 -7.65 -1.45
C ILE A 128 -6.73 -7.37 -2.41
N PRO A 129 -6.94 -7.50 -3.73
CA PRO A 129 -5.93 -7.10 -4.71
C PRO A 129 -5.82 -5.58 -4.81
N ILE A 130 -4.59 -5.09 -4.96
CA ILE A 130 -4.26 -3.71 -5.31
C ILE A 130 -3.78 -3.70 -6.76
N TYR A 131 -4.54 -3.06 -7.65
CA TYR A 131 -4.19 -2.96 -9.06
C TYR A 131 -3.35 -1.71 -9.29
N GLY A 132 -2.08 -1.86 -9.66
CA GLY A 132 -1.21 -0.75 -9.98
C GLY A 132 -1.03 -0.52 -11.47
N ARG A 133 -0.68 0.71 -11.84
CA ARG A 133 -0.24 1.11 -13.18
C ARG A 133 0.87 2.16 -13.12
N ILE A 134 1.94 1.96 -13.87
CA ILE A 134 2.85 3.02 -14.32
C ILE A 134 2.37 3.50 -15.70
N PHE A 135 2.31 4.80 -15.92
CA PHE A 135 1.93 5.37 -17.23
C PHE A 135 3.07 5.23 -18.26
N SER A 136 2.70 5.09 -19.53
CA SER A 136 3.64 5.01 -20.66
C SER A 136 4.46 6.29 -20.84
N GLN A 137 5.59 6.18 -21.52
CA GLN A 137 6.37 7.33 -22.05
C GLN A 137 6.77 8.42 -21.03
N GLN A 138 7.13 8.02 -19.83
CA GLN A 138 7.68 8.91 -18.80
C GLN A 138 9.20 8.94 -18.92
N SER A 139 9.72 10.09 -19.34
CA SER A 139 11.16 10.34 -19.42
C SER A 139 11.72 10.58 -18.02
N VAL A 140 12.24 9.52 -17.39
CA VAL A 140 12.91 9.58 -16.09
C VAL A 140 14.30 8.91 -16.18
N PRO A 141 15.31 9.38 -15.42
CA PRO A 141 16.62 8.74 -15.40
C PRO A 141 16.55 7.27 -14.97
N ALA A 142 17.50 6.46 -15.45
CA ALA A 142 17.62 5.07 -15.02
C ALA A 142 17.93 5.00 -13.51
N GLY A 143 17.25 4.09 -12.80
CA GLY A 143 17.41 3.93 -11.36
C GLY A 143 16.26 3.19 -10.71
N ALA A 144 16.39 2.95 -9.41
CA ALA A 144 15.31 2.38 -8.59
C ALA A 144 14.33 3.49 -8.20
N TYR A 145 13.04 3.22 -8.40
CA TYR A 145 11.94 4.10 -8.01
C TYR A 145 11.06 3.39 -6.98
N SER A 146 10.78 4.05 -5.86
CA SER A 146 9.91 3.50 -4.81
C SER A 146 9.02 4.57 -4.18
N ASP A 147 7.89 4.14 -3.64
CA ASP A 147 7.00 4.94 -2.80
C ASP A 147 6.49 4.09 -1.63
N THR A 148 6.17 4.73 -0.51
CA THR A 148 5.61 4.08 0.68
C THR A 148 4.25 4.70 0.96
N LEU A 149 3.20 3.88 0.93
CA LEU A 149 1.83 4.32 1.20
C LEU A 149 1.37 3.83 2.56
N VAL A 150 0.46 4.58 3.16
CA VAL A 150 -0.22 4.20 4.40
C VAL A 150 -1.61 3.71 4.03
N MET A 151 -1.98 2.54 4.56
CA MET A 151 -3.33 2.01 4.45
C MET A 151 -4.03 2.15 5.78
N THR A 152 -5.26 2.68 5.74
CA THR A 152 -6.05 2.96 6.95
C THR A 152 -7.34 2.17 6.89
N VAL A 153 -7.57 1.35 7.91
CA VAL A 153 -8.84 0.63 8.08
C VAL A 153 -9.70 1.42 9.06
N THR A 154 -10.94 1.73 8.66
CA THR A 154 -11.94 2.39 9.50
C THR A 154 -13.10 1.44 9.74
N PHE A 155 -13.54 1.29 10.98
CA PHE A 155 -14.48 0.25 11.40
C PHE A 155 -15.34 0.69 12.59
#